data_AF-A0A139TU26-F1
#
_entry.id   AF-A0A139TU26-F1
#
_cell.length_a   1.000
_cell.length_b   1.000
_cell.length_c   1.000
_cell.angle_alpha   90.00
_cell.angle_beta   90.00
_cell.angle_gamma   90.00
#
_symmetry.space_group_name_H-M   'P 1'
#
loop_
_entity.id
_entity.type
_entity.pdbx_description
1 polymer ?
#
loop_
_entity_poly.entity_id
_entity_poly.type
_entity_poly.pdbx_seq_one_letter_code
_entity_poly.pdbx_strand_id
1 'polypeptide(L)'
;MLTEILRELGPFLYMINQGNVGDALIAASTVALFEKEGLPFIPCGQNLPSGMEEIVLVYGGGGGFVPWFGMLPHYVQLFSDSRIRRCVILPQSFRECDELVDVLDERFTVCCRERASYEYCLSRNGRARFLLADDMALVADAGMLKNGAFPCRF
;
A
#
# COMPACT_ATOMS: atom_id res chain seq x y z
N MET A 1 7.08 -13.74 -4.68
CA MET A 1 7.28 -12.96 -3.44
C MET A 1 6.08 -12.07 -3.09
N LEU A 2 5.84 -10.92 -3.74
CA LEU A 2 4.73 -10.02 -3.36
C LEU A 2 3.34 -10.70 -3.45
N THR A 3 3.06 -11.40 -4.56
CA THR A 3 1.80 -12.13 -4.74
C THR A 3 1.59 -13.22 -3.68
N GLU A 4 2.65 -13.89 -3.24
CA GLU A 4 2.56 -14.92 -2.18
C GLU A 4 2.21 -14.28 -0.84
N ILE A 5 2.86 -13.17 -0.49
CA ILE A 5 2.55 -12.39 0.72
C ILE A 5 1.07 -11.96 0.70
N LEU A 6 0.59 -11.45 -0.43
CA LEU A 6 -0.81 -11.04 -0.57
C LEU A 6 -1.78 -12.22 -0.48
N ARG A 7 -1.40 -13.40 -1.00
CA ARG A 7 -2.22 -14.62 -0.91
C ARG A 7 -2.31 -15.14 0.53
N GLU A 8 -1.23 -15.04 1.31
CA GLU A 8 -1.17 -15.42 2.72
C GLU A 8 -2.02 -14.52 3.64
N LEU A 9 -2.34 -13.29 3.21
CA LEU A 9 -3.24 -12.41 3.97
C LEU A 9 -4.67 -12.94 4.06
N GLY A 10 -5.13 -13.70 3.07
CA GLY A 10 -6.55 -14.02 2.90
C GLY A 10 -7.35 -12.79 2.44
N PRO A 11 -8.63 -12.64 2.83
CA PRO A 11 -9.42 -11.46 2.50
C PRO A 11 -8.85 -10.17 3.11
N PHE A 12 -8.78 -9.10 2.32
CA PHE A 12 -8.25 -7.82 2.78
C PHE A 12 -9.03 -6.61 2.25
N LEU A 13 -8.96 -5.50 3.00
CA LEU A 13 -9.34 -4.19 2.50
C LEU A 13 -8.23 -3.63 1.62
N TYR A 14 -8.58 -3.08 0.47
CA TYR A 14 -7.66 -2.38 -0.40
C TYR A 14 -7.95 -0.87 -0.41
N MET A 15 -6.99 -0.09 0.07
CA MET A 15 -7.03 1.37 0.08
C MET A 15 -6.04 1.91 -0.95
N ILE A 16 -6.53 2.67 -1.93
CA ILE A 16 -5.66 3.27 -2.95
C ILE A 16 -4.85 4.43 -2.38
N ASN A 17 -3.62 4.59 -2.87
CA ASN A 17 -2.91 5.86 -2.72
C ASN A 17 -3.58 6.92 -3.59
N GLN A 18 -3.86 8.11 -3.04
CA GLN A 18 -4.39 9.22 -3.83
C GLN A 18 -3.26 9.99 -4.47
N GLY A 19 -3.56 10.59 -5.62
CA GLY A 19 -2.62 11.47 -6.28
C GLY A 19 -2.96 11.69 -7.73
N ASN A 20 -1.93 11.68 -8.57
CA ASN A 20 -2.03 12.05 -9.97
C ASN A 20 -2.39 10.84 -10.85
N VAL A 21 -2.36 11.03 -12.18
CA VAL A 21 -2.65 9.97 -13.16
C VAL A 21 -1.69 8.78 -13.03
N GLY A 22 -0.45 9.01 -12.59
CA GLY A 22 0.51 7.94 -12.28
C GLY A 22 0.04 7.07 -11.12
N ASP A 23 -0.48 7.67 -10.04
CA ASP A 23 -1.07 6.92 -8.92
C ASP A 23 -2.31 6.13 -9.37
N ALA A 24 -3.11 6.70 -10.28
CA ALA A 24 -4.24 5.99 -10.88
C ALA A 24 -3.81 4.78 -11.71
N LEU A 25 -2.71 4.88 -12.47
CA LEU A 25 -2.14 3.76 -13.21
C LEU A 25 -1.61 2.67 -12.27
N ILE A 26 -0.93 3.06 -11.19
CA ILE A 26 -0.47 2.15 -10.14
C ILE A 26 -1.65 1.40 -9.52
N ALA A 27 -2.72 2.11 -9.17
CA ALA A 27 -3.92 1.51 -8.60
C ALA A 27 -4.61 0.56 -9.58
N ALA A 28 -4.75 0.95 -10.85
CA ALA A 28 -5.33 0.10 -11.88
C ALA A 28 -4.51 -1.18 -12.10
N SER A 29 -3.18 -1.06 -12.14
CA SER A 29 -2.27 -2.20 -12.31
C SER A 29 -2.34 -3.15 -11.12
N THR A 30 -2.48 -2.59 -9.91
CA THR A 30 -2.67 -3.36 -8.68
C THR A 30 -3.97 -4.15 -8.68
N VAL A 31 -5.10 -3.52 -9.04
CA VAL A 31 -6.40 -4.20 -9.15
C VAL A 31 -6.34 -5.31 -10.20
N ALA A 32 -5.74 -5.03 -11.36
CA ALA A 32 -5.60 -6.02 -12.41
C ALA A 32 -4.76 -7.24 -11.97
N LEU A 33 -3.72 -7.03 -11.14
CA LEU A 33 -2.99 -8.12 -10.51
C LEU A 33 -3.91 -8.93 -9.57
N PHE A 34 -4.67 -8.25 -8.71
CA PHE A 34 -5.53 -8.92 -7.74
C PHE A 34 -6.57 -9.81 -8.43
N GLU A 35 -7.21 -9.29 -9.48
CA GLU A 35 -8.19 -10.04 -10.29
C GLU A 35 -7.55 -11.23 -11.01
N LYS A 36 -6.39 -11.01 -11.66
CA LYS A 36 -5.65 -12.07 -12.35
C LYS A 36 -5.25 -13.21 -11.41
N GLU A 37 -4.85 -12.89 -10.20
CA GLU A 37 -4.36 -13.85 -9.21
C GLU A 37 -5.47 -14.46 -8.33
N GLY A 38 -6.72 -14.01 -8.51
CA GLY A 38 -7.88 -14.44 -7.74
C GLY A 38 -7.80 -14.03 -6.26
N LEU A 39 -7.22 -12.88 -5.96
CA LEU A 39 -7.07 -12.39 -4.59
C LEU A 39 -8.40 -11.78 -4.08
N PRO A 40 -8.88 -12.18 -2.88
CA PRO A 40 -10.13 -11.67 -2.32
C PRO A 40 -9.95 -10.28 -1.70
N PHE A 41 -10.19 -9.21 -2.48
CA PHE A 41 -10.07 -7.84 -1.99
C PHE A 41 -11.41 -7.10 -1.95
N ILE A 42 -11.53 -6.17 -1.00
CA ILE A 42 -12.67 -5.24 -0.89
C ILE A 42 -12.12 -3.82 -1.01
N PRO A 43 -12.46 -3.06 -2.06
CA PRO A 43 -12.08 -1.65 -2.15
C PRO A 43 -12.66 -0.85 -0.98
N CYS A 44 -11.85 0.01 -0.36
CA CYS A 44 -12.33 0.96 0.64
C CYS A 44 -11.91 2.39 0.29
N GLY A 45 -12.64 3.35 0.85
CA GLY A 45 -12.36 4.78 0.67
C GLY A 45 -11.11 5.24 1.42
N GLN A 46 -11.00 6.57 1.59
CA GLN A 46 -9.88 7.24 2.27
C GLN A 46 -9.78 6.97 3.78
N ASN A 47 -10.82 6.39 4.37
CA ASN A 47 -10.88 6.13 5.81
C ASN A 47 -11.20 4.65 6.04
N LEU A 48 -10.65 4.11 7.12
CA LEU A 48 -11.00 2.77 7.58
C LEU A 48 -12.49 2.71 7.95
N PRO A 49 -13.21 1.61 7.63
CA PRO A 49 -14.60 1.43 8.02
C PRO A 49 -14.79 1.55 9.54
N SER A 50 -15.80 2.29 9.99
CA SER A 50 -16.05 2.56 11.42
C SER A 50 -16.60 1.37 12.21
N GLY A 51 -17.12 0.33 11.55
CA GLY A 51 -17.72 -0.85 12.18
C GLY A 51 -16.84 -2.11 12.19
N MET A 52 -15.56 -1.99 11.84
CA MET A 52 -14.63 -3.12 11.85
C MET A 52 -13.66 -3.00 13.02
N GLU A 53 -13.61 -4.04 13.86
CA GLU A 53 -12.72 -4.14 15.03
C GLU A 53 -11.32 -4.67 14.67
N GLU A 54 -11.23 -5.48 13.62
CA GLU A 54 -9.99 -6.04 13.10
C GLU A 54 -9.89 -5.85 11.59
N ILE A 55 -8.76 -5.31 11.15
CA ILE A 55 -8.54 -4.89 9.78
C ILE A 55 -7.27 -5.55 9.25
N VAL A 56 -7.41 -6.25 8.12
CA VAL A 56 -6.31 -6.64 7.25
C VAL A 56 -6.30 -5.65 6.09
N LEU A 57 -5.25 -4.85 6.00
CA LEU A 57 -5.14 -3.76 5.04
C LEU A 57 -4.07 -4.05 3.98
N VAL A 58 -4.38 -3.72 2.74
CA VAL A 58 -3.40 -3.51 1.68
C VAL A 58 -3.49 -2.04 1.28
N TYR A 59 -2.41 -1.30 1.50
CA TYR A 59 -2.31 0.11 1.12
C TYR A 59 -1.60 0.24 -0.23
N GLY A 60 -2.16 1.05 -1.13
CA GLY A 60 -1.70 1.25 -2.50
C GLY A 60 -0.25 1.70 -2.60
N GLY A 61 0.40 1.38 -3.73
CA GLY A 61 1.76 1.84 -4.04
C GLY A 61 1.80 3.30 -4.49
N GLY A 62 2.99 3.87 -4.63
CA GLY A 62 3.14 5.28 -5.03
C GLY A 62 4.40 5.97 -4.49
N GLY A 63 4.30 7.30 -4.34
CA GLY A 63 5.38 8.15 -3.84
C GLY A 63 4.92 9.26 -2.91
N GLY A 64 3.82 9.03 -2.18
CA GLY A 64 3.17 10.04 -1.33
C GLY A 64 3.85 10.29 0.01
N PHE A 65 4.78 9.41 0.43
CA PHE A 65 5.39 9.47 1.77
C PHE A 65 6.57 10.43 1.84
N VAL A 66 6.22 11.71 1.73
CA VAL A 66 7.15 12.85 1.72
C VAL A 66 6.54 14.06 2.42
N PRO A 67 7.34 14.93 3.07
CA PRO A 67 6.80 16.02 3.89
C PRO A 67 6.13 17.14 3.08
N TRP A 68 6.57 17.41 1.85
CA TRP A 68 6.08 18.55 1.05
C TRP A 68 4.66 18.40 0.49
N PHE A 69 4.03 17.23 0.63
CA PHE A 69 2.59 17.07 0.31
C PHE A 69 1.67 17.33 1.52
N GLY A 70 2.22 17.50 2.73
CA GLY A 70 1.44 17.77 3.94
C GLY A 70 0.55 16.61 4.42
N MET A 71 0.73 15.40 3.84
CA MET A 71 -0.11 14.23 4.14
C MET A 71 0.48 13.31 5.22
N LEU A 72 1.71 13.55 5.69
CA LEU A 72 2.34 12.70 6.70
C LEU A 72 1.49 12.55 7.98
N PRO A 73 0.86 13.61 8.56
CA PRO A 73 0.03 13.44 9.74
C PRO A 73 -1.16 12.50 9.52
N HIS A 74 -1.74 12.50 8.31
CA HIS A 74 -2.82 11.59 7.95
C HIS A 74 -2.34 10.14 7.90
N TYR A 75 -1.18 9.88 7.29
CA TYR A 75 -0.63 8.52 7.23
C TYR A 75 -0.19 8.01 8.60
N VAL A 76 0.41 8.87 9.43
CA VAL A 76 0.74 8.57 10.82
C VAL A 76 -0.52 8.16 11.59
N GLN A 77 -1.61 8.93 11.46
CA GLN A 77 -2.89 8.59 12.09
C GLN A 77 -3.45 7.25 11.57
N LEU A 78 -3.45 7.04 10.25
CA LEU A 78 -3.96 5.82 9.63
C LEU A 78 -3.21 4.57 10.12
N PHE A 79 -1.87 4.59 10.07
CA PHE A 79 -1.07 3.41 10.43
C PHE A 79 -0.88 3.23 11.94
N SER A 80 -1.20 4.25 12.74
CA SER A 80 -1.32 4.11 14.19
C SER A 80 -2.64 3.47 14.65
N ASP A 81 -3.62 3.26 13.76
CA ASP A 81 -4.90 2.65 14.12
C ASP A 81 -4.70 1.22 14.64
N SER A 82 -5.13 0.96 15.88
CA SER A 82 -4.95 -0.31 16.57
C SER A 82 -5.82 -1.44 16.02
N ARG A 83 -6.83 -1.11 15.22
CA ARG A 83 -7.71 -2.08 14.54
C ARG A 83 -7.00 -2.74 13.38
N ILE A 84 -6.00 -2.09 12.77
CA ILE A 84 -5.12 -2.74 11.79
C ILE A 84 -4.36 -3.85 12.52
N ARG A 85 -4.58 -5.11 12.12
CA ARG A 85 -3.89 -6.29 12.67
C ARG A 85 -2.77 -6.77 11.75
N ARG A 86 -2.94 -6.57 10.44
CA ARG A 86 -1.92 -6.81 9.42
C ARG A 86 -2.05 -5.76 8.34
N CYS A 87 -0.92 -5.26 7.86
CA CYS A 87 -0.89 -4.30 6.77
C CYS A 87 0.22 -4.67 5.79
N VAL A 88 -0.11 -4.72 4.50
CA VAL A 88 0.89 -4.70 3.43
C VAL A 88 0.85 -3.33 2.78
N ILE A 89 1.95 -2.59 2.88
CA ILE A 89 2.16 -1.36 2.12
C ILE A 89 2.83 -1.78 0.81
N LEU A 90 2.11 -1.62 -0.30
CA LEU A 90 2.60 -1.94 -1.64
C LEU A 90 3.79 -1.03 -2.02
N PRO A 91 4.55 -1.34 -3.10
CA PRO A 91 5.74 -0.60 -3.52
C PRO A 91 5.60 0.93 -3.41
N GLN A 92 6.28 1.51 -2.42
CA GLN A 92 6.25 2.93 -2.08
C GLN A 92 7.66 3.54 -2.08
N SER A 93 7.74 4.84 -2.37
CA SER A 93 8.93 5.66 -2.08
C SER A 93 8.78 6.36 -0.74
N PHE A 94 9.86 6.36 0.05
CA PHE A 94 9.97 7.01 1.36
C PHE A 94 11.09 8.03 1.34
N ARG A 95 10.83 9.25 1.81
CA ARG A 95 11.86 10.28 1.98
C ARG A 95 11.47 11.29 3.04
N GLU A 96 12.37 11.52 4.00
CA GLU A 96 12.23 12.57 5.04
C GLU A 96 10.88 12.50 5.78
N CYS A 97 10.39 11.27 6.00
CA CYS A 97 9.09 10.95 6.59
C CYS A 97 9.23 10.09 7.86
N ASP A 98 10.27 10.38 8.61
CA ASP A 98 10.61 9.91 9.95
C ASP A 98 9.42 9.43 10.80
N GLU A 99 8.51 10.35 11.10
CA GLU A 99 7.31 10.13 11.93
C GLU A 99 6.41 9.02 11.41
N LEU A 100 6.32 8.86 10.09
CA LEU A 100 5.54 7.81 9.46
C LEU A 100 6.23 6.46 9.62
N VAL A 101 7.54 6.40 9.40
CA VAL A 101 8.30 5.16 9.52
C VAL A 101 8.34 4.68 10.98
N ASP A 102 8.38 5.61 11.94
CA ASP A 102 8.48 5.29 13.37
C ASP A 102 7.22 4.58 13.92
N VAL A 103 6.03 4.87 13.37
CA VAL A 103 4.78 4.23 13.82
C VAL A 103 4.59 2.81 13.27
N LEU A 104 5.34 2.42 12.25
CA LEU A 104 5.27 1.07 11.70
C LEU A 104 5.84 0.05 12.69
N ASP A 105 5.22 -1.12 12.77
CA ASP A 105 5.57 -2.18 13.71
C ASP A 105 5.42 -3.57 13.08
N GLU A 106 5.48 -4.62 13.88
CA GLU A 106 5.40 -6.02 13.43
C GLU A 106 4.14 -6.38 12.63
N ARG A 107 3.09 -5.54 12.69
CA ARG A 107 1.88 -5.71 11.88
C ARG A 107 2.12 -5.38 10.40
N PHE A 108 3.22 -4.70 10.07
CA PHE A 108 3.48 -4.15 8.75
C PHE A 108 4.51 -4.95 7.98
N THR A 109 4.16 -5.30 6.74
CA THR A 109 5.10 -5.64 5.68
C THR A 109 5.11 -4.51 4.65
N VAL A 110 6.26 -3.88 4.44
CA VAL A 110 6.41 -2.69 3.61
C VAL A 110 7.28 -3.00 2.42
N CYS A 111 6.76 -2.76 1.23
CA CYS A 111 7.50 -2.89 -0.02
C CYS A 111 8.03 -1.51 -0.42
N CYS A 112 9.35 -1.38 -0.50
CA CYS A 112 10.03 -0.21 -1.03
C CYS A 112 10.28 -0.43 -2.52
N ARG A 113 9.91 0.56 -3.36
CA ARG A 113 10.04 0.41 -4.82
C ARG A 113 11.45 0.63 -5.37
N GLU A 114 12.34 1.13 -4.51
CA GLU A 114 13.72 1.43 -4.87
C GLU A 114 14.63 1.37 -3.62
N ARG A 115 15.93 1.24 -3.85
CA ARG A 115 16.92 0.89 -2.82
C ARG A 115 17.14 1.97 -1.76
N ALA A 116 17.12 3.25 -2.12
CA ALA A 116 17.25 4.36 -1.17
C ALA A 116 16.11 4.37 -0.15
N SER A 117 14.85 4.16 -0.58
CA SER A 117 13.70 4.01 0.32
C SER A 117 13.86 2.80 1.24
N TYR A 118 14.33 1.67 0.70
CA TYR A 118 14.56 0.45 1.48
C TYR A 118 15.62 0.65 2.57
N GLU A 119 16.78 1.19 2.19
CA GLU A 119 17.89 1.48 3.10
C GLU A 119 17.49 2.53 4.15
N TYR A 120 16.76 3.58 3.74
CA TYR A 120 16.21 4.60 4.63
C TYR A 120 15.30 3.99 5.70
N CYS A 121 14.30 3.20 5.29
CA CYS A 121 13.38 2.56 6.23
C CYS A 121 14.08 1.60 7.19
N LEU A 122 14.98 0.74 6.68
CA LEU A 122 15.75 -0.19 7.51
C LEU A 122 16.66 0.51 8.52
N SER A 123 17.28 1.63 8.13
CA SER A 123 18.17 2.38 9.03
C SER A 123 17.44 2.94 10.25
N ARG A 124 16.11 3.03 10.18
CA ARG A 124 15.28 3.71 11.17
C ARG A 124 14.39 2.78 11.97
N ASN A 125 13.81 1.77 11.33
CA ASN A 125 12.86 0.87 11.96
C ASN A 125 13.24 -0.59 11.74
N GLY A 126 13.47 -1.30 12.86
CA GLY A 126 13.76 -2.73 12.88
C GLY A 126 12.57 -3.62 13.31
N ARG A 127 11.39 -3.03 13.55
CA ARG A 127 10.17 -3.72 14.01
C ARG A 127 9.31 -4.20 12.85
N ALA A 128 9.07 -3.33 11.87
CA ALA A 128 8.34 -3.68 10.65
C ALA A 128 9.21 -4.51 9.70
N ARG A 129 8.56 -5.31 8.85
CA ARG A 129 9.25 -6.08 7.81
C ARG A 129 9.36 -5.24 6.54
N PHE A 130 10.58 -4.89 6.13
CA PHE A 130 10.83 -4.17 4.88
C PHE A 130 11.32 -5.11 3.77
N LEU A 131 10.84 -4.89 2.54
CA LEU A 131 11.19 -5.66 1.35
C LEU A 131 11.46 -4.71 0.18
N LEU A 132 12.33 -5.10 -0.75
CA LEU A 132 12.47 -4.43 -2.04
C LEU A 132 11.55 -5.11 -3.06
N ALA A 133 10.84 -4.33 -3.87
CA ALA A 133 9.96 -4.81 -4.92
C ALA A 133 9.88 -3.81 -6.08
N ASP A 134 9.50 -4.25 -7.27
CA ASP A 134 9.26 -3.36 -8.40
C ASP A 134 7.97 -2.54 -8.22
N ASP A 135 7.89 -1.37 -8.85
CA ASP A 135 6.68 -0.54 -8.83
C ASP A 135 5.48 -1.30 -9.43
N MET A 136 4.30 -1.16 -8.82
CA MET A 136 3.09 -1.84 -9.27
C MET A 136 2.67 -1.47 -10.69
N ALA A 137 3.08 -0.31 -11.20
CA ALA A 137 2.86 0.07 -12.60
C ALA A 137 3.52 -0.90 -13.60
N LEU A 138 4.55 -1.65 -13.20
CA LEU A 138 5.24 -2.62 -14.04
C LEU A 138 4.57 -4.00 -14.05
N VAL A 139 3.56 -4.21 -13.21
CA VAL A 139 2.94 -5.53 -13.01
C VAL A 139 1.85 -5.81 -14.04
N ALA A 140 1.15 -4.78 -14.52
CA ALA A 140 0.10 -4.94 -15.52
C ALA A 140 0.67 -4.81 -16.94
N ASP A 141 0.28 -5.74 -17.81
CA ASP A 141 0.45 -5.58 -19.25
C ASP A 141 -0.74 -4.80 -19.87
N ALA A 142 -0.55 -4.33 -21.10
CA ALA A 142 -1.58 -3.56 -21.81
C ALA A 142 -2.88 -4.35 -22.07
N GLY A 143 -2.87 -5.68 -21.98
CA GLY A 143 -4.06 -6.52 -22.09
C GLY A 143 -4.88 -6.53 -20.80
N MET A 144 -4.21 -6.51 -19.65
CA MET A 144 -4.84 -6.49 -18.32
C MET A 144 -5.63 -5.19 -18.04
N LEU A 145 -5.21 -4.07 -18.63
CA LEU A 145 -5.84 -2.76 -18.41
C LEU A 145 -7.07 -2.48 -19.29
N LYS A 146 -7.42 -3.38 -20.23
CA LYS A 146 -8.49 -3.16 -21.22
C LYS A 146 -9.92 -3.30 -20.68
N ASN A 147 -10.09 -3.89 -19.50
CA ASN A 147 -11.41 -4.21 -18.93
C ASN A 147 -11.78 -3.35 -17.71
N GLY A 148 -11.13 -2.20 -17.50
CA GLY A 148 -11.20 -1.40 -16.27
C GLY A 148 -12.60 -0.92 -15.89
N ALA A 149 -13.38 -1.76 -15.21
CA ALA A 149 -14.48 -1.35 -14.37
C ALA A 149 -13.90 -0.90 -13.03
N PHE A 150 -13.57 0.39 -12.91
CA PHE A 150 -13.21 0.98 -11.63
C PHE A 150 -14.45 0.94 -10.70
N PRO A 151 -14.43 0.20 -9.57
CA PRO A 151 -15.57 0.15 -8.66
C PRO A 151 -15.72 1.43 -7.82
N CYS A 152 -14.71 2.30 -7.78
CA CYS A 152 -14.76 3.57 -7.08
C CYS A 152 -14.72 4.72 -8.09
N ARG A 153 -15.85 5.42 -8.22
CA ARG A 153 -15.91 6.72 -8.89
C ARG A 153 -15.03 7.70 -8.10
N PHE A 154 -14.18 8.42 -8.82
CA PHE A 154 -13.42 9.58 -8.34
C PHE A 154 -14.33 10.63 -7.70
#